data_AF-A0A521X0C3-F1
#
_entry.id   AF-A0A521X0C3-F1
#
_cell.length_a   1.000
_cell.length_b   1.000
_cell.length_c   1.000
_cell.angle_alpha   90.00
_cell.angle_beta   90.00
_cell.angle_gamma   90.00
#
_symmetry.space_group_name_H-M   'P 1'
#
loop_
_entity.id
_entity.type
_entity.pdbx_description
1 polymer ?
#
loop_
_entity_poly.entity_id
_entity_poly.type
_entity_poly.pdbx_seq_one_letter_code
_entity_poly.pdbx_strand_id
1 'polypeptide(L)'
;MPSFKSIPLAIALLLLSACASHKPPPRPGSINAKVEQLSEMSYLQVTDLRALKRNHLLTVQAEINNPDSDNRQLYYRFKWMDTNGFVVGNEEAWKPVLVYAYQKQTITAVAPSPQVTDFRLVVQSPDNTGQLP
;
A
#
# COMPACT_ATOMS: atom_id res chain seq x y z
N MET A 1 36.07 -45.76 -46.50
CA MET A 1 35.79 -44.85 -47.62
C MET A 1 34.55 -45.37 -48.34
N PRO A 2 33.58 -44.53 -48.75
CA PRO A 2 33.19 -43.24 -48.13
C PRO A 2 32.68 -43.52 -46.69
N SER A 3 31.62 -42.97 -46.06
CA SER A 3 30.66 -41.89 -46.34
C SER A 3 30.18 -41.25 -45.01
N PHE A 4 29.14 -40.41 -45.06
CA PHE A 4 28.56 -39.67 -43.93
C PHE A 4 27.08 -39.41 -44.25
N LYS A 5 26.15 -39.58 -43.30
CA LYS A 5 24.83 -38.91 -43.31
C LYS A 5 24.32 -38.67 -41.88
N SER A 6 24.64 -37.49 -41.36
CA SER A 6 24.05 -36.95 -40.13
C SER A 6 22.59 -36.56 -40.37
N ILE A 7 21.71 -36.81 -39.41
CA ILE A 7 20.34 -36.25 -39.38
C ILE A 7 20.26 -35.33 -38.15
N PRO A 8 19.83 -34.07 -38.31
CA PRO A 8 20.03 -33.05 -37.28
C PRO A 8 19.00 -33.08 -36.15
N LEU A 9 19.53 -32.80 -34.96
CA LEU A 9 18.93 -32.17 -33.80
C LEU A 9 17.65 -31.34 -34.08
N ALA A 10 16.54 -31.70 -33.42
CA ALA A 10 15.33 -30.87 -33.34
C ALA A 10 15.07 -30.46 -31.87
N ILE A 11 15.25 -29.17 -31.60
CA ILE A 11 15.10 -28.55 -30.26
C ILE A 11 13.65 -28.12 -30.05
N ALA A 12 13.10 -28.37 -28.86
CA ALA A 12 11.90 -27.70 -28.36
C ALA A 12 11.95 -27.52 -26.84
N LEU A 13 13.03 -26.90 -26.33
CA LEU A 13 13.11 -26.52 -24.91
C LEU A 13 12.26 -25.26 -24.70
N LEU A 14 11.06 -25.44 -24.14
CA LEU A 14 10.13 -24.35 -23.84
C LEU A 14 10.68 -23.46 -22.72
N LEU A 15 11.33 -22.36 -23.11
CA LEU A 15 11.71 -21.29 -22.19
C LEU A 15 10.48 -20.52 -21.74
N LEU A 16 9.89 -20.97 -20.63
CA LEU A 16 8.90 -20.20 -19.87
C LEU A 16 9.57 -18.95 -19.28
N SER A 17 9.55 -17.85 -20.04
CA SER A 17 9.99 -16.53 -19.58
C SER A 17 8.99 -15.97 -18.57
N ALA A 18 9.12 -16.40 -17.31
CA ALA A 18 8.37 -15.86 -16.19
C ALA A 18 8.86 -14.43 -15.89
N CYS A 19 8.32 -13.45 -16.61
CA CYS A 19 8.46 -12.03 -16.28
C CYS A 19 7.65 -11.73 -15.01
N ALA A 20 8.23 -12.02 -13.84
CA ALA A 20 7.70 -11.57 -12.57
C ALA A 20 7.72 -10.03 -12.55
N SER A 21 6.53 -9.40 -12.59
CA SER A 21 6.37 -7.95 -12.50
C SER A 21 6.76 -7.46 -11.09
N HIS A 22 8.05 -7.32 -10.85
CA HIS A 22 8.57 -6.71 -9.63
C HIS A 22 8.25 -5.21 -9.62
N LYS A 23 7.20 -4.83 -8.91
CA LYS A 23 6.90 -3.41 -8.59
C LYS A 23 8.08 -2.87 -7.77
N PRO A 24 8.80 -1.83 -8.24
CA PRO A 24 9.95 -1.31 -7.51
C PRO A 24 9.54 -0.79 -6.14
N PRO A 25 10.42 -0.86 -5.12
CA PRO A 25 10.11 -0.42 -3.78
C PRO A 25 9.70 1.07 -3.76
N PRO A 26 8.76 1.47 -2.89
CA PRO A 26 8.30 2.85 -2.83
C PRO A 26 9.45 3.78 -2.46
N ARG A 27 9.54 4.93 -3.15
CA ARG A 27 10.57 5.93 -2.91
C ARG A 27 10.51 6.40 -1.44
N PRO A 28 11.65 6.49 -0.72
CA PRO A 28 11.68 7.08 0.62
C PRO A 28 11.02 8.45 0.66
N GLY A 29 10.19 8.70 1.68
CA GLY A 29 9.43 9.94 1.82
C GLY A 29 8.18 10.08 0.93
N SER A 30 7.90 9.13 0.03
CA SER A 30 6.63 9.11 -0.72
C SER A 30 5.45 8.62 0.13
N ILE A 31 4.22 9.00 -0.24
CA ILE A 31 2.97 8.51 0.38
C ILE A 31 2.95 6.97 0.38
N ASN A 32 3.34 6.35 -0.72
CA ASN A 32 3.40 4.88 -0.88
C ASN A 32 4.41 4.20 0.06
N ALA A 33 5.36 4.92 0.67
CA ALA A 33 6.25 4.37 1.70
C ALA A 33 5.62 4.38 3.11
N LYS A 34 4.46 5.04 3.27
CA LYS A 34 3.72 5.19 4.54
C LYS A 34 2.33 4.55 4.51
N VAL A 35 1.85 4.12 3.35
CA VAL A 35 0.55 3.46 3.18
C VAL A 35 0.74 1.96 2.93
N GLU A 36 0.04 1.13 3.69
CA GLU A 36 -0.02 -0.33 3.54
C GLU A 36 -1.44 -0.70 3.13
N GLN A 37 -1.60 -1.12 1.88
CA GLN A 37 -2.86 -1.64 1.36
C GLN A 37 -2.90 -3.15 1.59
N LEU A 38 -3.94 -3.69 2.22
CA LEU A 38 -4.06 -5.15 2.43
C LEU A 38 -4.56 -5.92 1.19
N SER A 39 -5.04 -5.19 0.19
CA SER A 39 -5.38 -5.61 -1.16
C SER A 39 -5.39 -4.35 -2.03
N GLU A 40 -5.25 -4.44 -3.36
CA GLU A 40 -5.12 -3.24 -4.20
C GLU A 40 -6.37 -2.36 -4.12
N MET A 41 -6.18 -1.09 -3.75
CA MET A 41 -7.26 -0.12 -3.60
C MET A 41 -7.66 0.46 -4.97
N SER A 42 -8.49 -0.26 -5.73
CA SER A 42 -8.87 0.11 -7.10
C SER A 42 -9.67 1.41 -7.22
N TYR A 43 -10.54 1.71 -6.25
CA TYR A 43 -11.50 2.83 -6.32
C TYR A 43 -11.20 3.99 -5.36
N LEU A 44 -10.22 3.85 -4.47
CA LEU A 44 -9.88 4.87 -3.47
C LEU A 44 -8.38 5.14 -3.44
N GLN A 45 -8.01 6.42 -3.40
CA GLN A 45 -6.63 6.86 -3.49
C GLN A 45 -6.26 7.70 -2.27
N VAL A 46 -5.09 7.44 -1.66
CA VAL A 46 -4.51 8.35 -0.67
C VAL A 46 -3.76 9.44 -1.44
N THR A 47 -4.35 10.62 -1.56
CA THR A 47 -3.86 11.72 -2.43
C THR A 47 -2.95 12.71 -1.72
N ASP A 48 -3.13 12.89 -0.41
CA ASP A 48 -2.20 13.63 0.45
C ASP A 48 -1.98 12.86 1.75
N LEU A 49 -0.79 12.99 2.32
CA LEU A 49 -0.43 12.40 3.60
C LEU A 49 0.65 13.23 4.26
N ARG A 50 0.30 13.86 5.39
CA ARG A 50 1.15 14.80 6.12
C ARG A 50 1.14 14.52 7.61
N ALA A 51 2.28 14.72 8.25
CA ALA A 51 2.42 14.56 9.69
C ALA A 51 3.23 15.71 10.30
N LEU A 52 2.86 16.10 11.51
CA LEU A 52 3.53 17.17 12.28
C LEU A 52 3.53 16.81 13.76
N LYS A 53 4.55 17.24 14.50
CA LYS A 53 4.58 17.06 15.96
C LYS A 53 3.98 18.30 16.63
N ARG A 54 2.90 18.12 17.39
CA ARG A 54 2.20 19.17 18.16
C ARG A 54 2.06 18.71 19.61
N ASN A 55 2.44 19.56 20.56
CA ASN A 55 2.39 19.24 22.01
C ASN A 55 3.08 17.90 22.35
N HIS A 56 4.25 17.66 21.74
CA HIS A 56 5.03 16.41 21.82
C HIS A 56 4.38 15.14 21.24
N LEU A 57 3.17 15.20 20.66
CA LEU A 57 2.52 14.08 19.99
C LEU A 57 2.58 14.24 18.46
N LEU A 58 2.75 13.13 17.75
CA LEU A 58 2.67 13.11 16.29
C LEU A 58 1.20 13.16 15.86
N THR A 59 0.81 14.17 15.09
CA THR A 59 -0.51 14.28 14.46
C THR A 59 -0.37 13.99 12.98
N VAL A 60 -1.20 13.10 12.45
CA VAL A 60 -1.21 12.68 11.04
C VAL A 60 -2.54 13.07 10.41
N GLN A 61 -2.49 13.57 9.18
CA GLN A 61 -3.65 13.76 8.32
C GLN A 61 -3.42 13.05 6.99
N ALA A 62 -4.44 12.35 6.49
CA ALA A 62 -4.45 11.78 5.15
C ALA A 62 -5.71 12.25 4.40
N GLU A 63 -5.57 12.59 3.14
CA GLU A 63 -6.69 12.84 2.23
C GLU A 63 -6.97 11.55 1.45
N ILE A 64 -8.22 11.07 1.53
CA ILE A 64 -8.72 9.96 0.74
C ILE A 64 -9.60 10.54 -0.37
N ASN A 65 -9.22 10.31 -1.62
CA ASN A 65 -9.98 10.72 -2.80
C ASN A 65 -10.76 9.54 -3.36
N ASN A 66 -12.07 9.74 -3.56
CA ASN A 66 -12.91 8.86 -4.36
C ASN A 66 -13.18 9.53 -5.73
N PRO A 67 -12.50 9.13 -6.82
CA PRO A 67 -12.77 9.64 -8.15
C PRO A 67 -13.99 8.98 -8.84
N ASP A 68 -14.63 8.01 -8.18
CA ASP A 68 -15.69 7.18 -8.73
C ASP A 68 -17.10 7.76 -8.50
N SER A 69 -18.08 7.28 -9.27
CA SER A 69 -19.49 7.69 -9.16
C SER A 69 -20.26 7.04 -8.01
N ASP A 70 -19.74 5.94 -7.44
CA ASP A 70 -20.36 5.27 -6.31
C ASP A 70 -19.72 5.71 -4.98
N ASN A 71 -20.45 5.54 -3.88
CA ASN A 71 -19.89 5.71 -2.54
C ASN A 71 -19.03 4.49 -2.18
N ARG A 72 -17.82 4.71 -1.67
CA ARG A 72 -16.85 3.64 -1.36
C ARG A 72 -16.57 3.56 0.13
N GLN A 73 -16.62 2.35 0.68
CA GLN A 73 -16.37 2.10 2.11
C GLN A 73 -14.87 1.83 2.35
N LEU A 74 -14.22 2.69 3.12
CA LEU A 74 -12.85 2.47 3.59
C LEU A 74 -12.88 1.93 5.04
N TYR A 75 -11.96 1.02 5.35
CA TYR A 75 -11.52 0.75 6.72
C TYR A 75 -10.05 1.11 6.82
N TYR A 76 -9.69 1.85 7.87
CA TYR A 76 -8.31 2.30 8.09
C TYR A 76 -7.88 2.17 9.55
N ARG A 77 -6.57 2.13 9.77
CA ARG A 77 -5.94 2.17 11.10
C ARG A 77 -4.48 2.61 10.99
N PHE A 78 -3.90 3.06 12.10
CA PHE A 78 -2.50 3.45 12.16
C PHE A 78 -1.69 2.41 12.95
N LYS A 79 -0.58 1.95 12.35
CA LYS A 79 0.53 1.32 13.08
C LYS A 79 1.49 2.43 13.48
N TRP A 80 1.64 2.69 14.77
CA TRP A 80 2.53 3.72 15.30
C TRP A 80 3.93 3.15 15.52
N MET A 81 4.98 3.94 15.26
CA MET A 81 6.37 3.46 15.32
C MET A 81 7.29 4.46 16.03
N ASP A 82 8.32 3.93 16.71
CA ASP A 82 9.39 4.71 17.33
C ASP A 82 10.46 5.11 16.30
N THR A 83 11.55 5.73 16.78
CA THR A 83 12.64 6.21 15.91
C THR A 83 13.51 5.08 15.32
N ASN A 84 13.33 3.86 15.79
CA ASN A 84 14.05 2.67 15.35
C ASN A 84 13.17 1.80 14.42
N GLY A 85 11.90 2.16 14.24
CA GLY A 85 10.93 1.43 13.43
C GLY A 85 10.17 0.33 14.19
N PHE A 86 10.30 0.22 15.52
CA PHE A 86 9.51 -0.71 16.32
C PHE A 86 8.08 -0.19 16.51
N VAL A 87 7.11 -1.10 16.51
CA VAL A 87 5.70 -0.76 16.75
C VAL A 87 5.51 -0.33 18.21
N VAL A 88 4.80 0.79 18.41
CA VAL A 88 4.52 1.38 19.72
C VAL A 88 3.05 1.22 20.07
N GLY A 89 2.80 0.55 21.19
CA GLY A 89 1.45 0.30 21.71
C GLY A 89 0.76 -0.90 21.06
N ASN A 90 -0.54 -1.04 21.35
CA ASN A 90 -1.35 -2.14 20.84
C ASN A 90 -1.82 -1.86 19.40
N GLU A 91 -2.18 -2.93 18.69
CA GLU A 91 -2.79 -2.85 17.37
C GLU A 91 -4.11 -2.06 17.40
N GLU A 92 -4.23 -1.03 16.55
CA GLU A 92 -5.46 -0.25 16.46
C GLU A 92 -6.62 -1.07 15.84
N ALA A 93 -7.81 -0.89 16.42
CA ALA A 93 -9.06 -1.35 15.81
C ALA A 93 -9.31 -0.63 14.47
N TRP A 94 -9.94 -1.34 13.53
CA TRP A 94 -10.34 -0.78 12.24
C TRP A 94 -11.40 0.31 12.41
N LYS A 95 -11.13 1.49 11.86
CA LYS A 95 -12.06 2.62 11.80
C LYS A 95 -12.73 2.64 10.43
N PRO A 96 -14.08 2.52 10.35
CA PRO A 96 -14.79 2.70 9.09
C PRO A 96 -14.89 4.19 8.73
N VAL A 97 -14.81 4.50 7.43
CA VAL A 97 -15.21 5.80 6.88
C VAL A 97 -15.82 5.60 5.49
N LEU A 98 -17.01 6.16 5.28
CA LEU A 98 -17.64 6.22 3.96
C LEU A 98 -17.06 7.43 3.21
N VAL A 99 -16.62 7.23 1.97
CA VAL A 99 -16.19 8.32 1.09
C VAL A 99 -17.20 8.42 -0.04
N TYR A 100 -17.93 9.53 -0.11
CA TYR A 100 -18.98 9.72 -1.11
C TYR A 100 -18.42 9.82 -2.53
N ALA A 101 -19.28 9.61 -3.53
CA ALA A 101 -18.96 9.80 -4.94
C ALA A 101 -18.29 11.16 -5.20
N TYR A 102 -17.20 11.16 -5.98
CA TYR A 102 -16.38 12.34 -6.30
C TYR A 102 -15.83 13.14 -5.09
N GLN A 103 -15.86 12.57 -3.88
CA GLN A 103 -15.50 13.27 -2.64
C GLN A 103 -14.03 13.07 -2.28
N LYS A 104 -13.43 14.13 -1.71
CA LYS A 104 -12.22 14.04 -0.88
C LYS A 104 -12.62 14.04 0.59
N GLN A 105 -12.18 13.02 1.33
CA GLN A 105 -12.40 12.87 2.76
C GLN A 105 -11.06 12.89 3.51
N THR A 106 -10.89 13.86 4.41
CA THR A 106 -9.73 13.91 5.30
C THR A 106 -9.96 13.03 6.52
N ILE A 107 -9.00 12.15 6.82
CA ILE A 107 -8.90 11.44 8.10
C ILE A 107 -7.76 12.02 8.93
N THR A 108 -7.91 12.05 10.26
CA THR A 108 -6.90 12.58 11.20
C THR A 108 -6.69 11.58 12.33
N ALA A 109 -5.45 11.44 12.78
CA ALA A 109 -5.11 10.68 13.98
C ALA A 109 -4.01 11.38 14.79
N VAL A 110 -4.00 11.14 16.10
CA VAL A 110 -2.96 11.60 17.03
C VAL A 110 -2.32 10.37 17.65
N ALA A 111 -0.99 10.34 17.69
CA ALA A 111 -0.23 9.23 18.24
C ALA A 111 -0.51 9.04 19.74
N PRO A 112 -0.56 7.78 20.23
CA PRO A 112 -0.94 7.47 21.61
C PRO A 112 0.12 7.85 22.65
N SER A 113 1.36 8.16 22.25
CA SER A 113 2.42 8.55 23.19
C SER A 113 3.55 9.37 22.52
N PRO A 114 4.32 10.18 23.27
CA PRO A 114 5.36 11.06 22.72
C PRO A 114 6.57 10.38 22.07
N GLN A 115 6.80 9.10 22.42
CA GLN A 115 7.87 8.26 21.85
C GLN A 115 7.62 7.87 20.38
N VAL A 116 6.37 8.02 19.90
CA VAL A 116 6.03 7.83 18.50
C VAL A 116 6.65 8.96 17.67
N THR A 117 7.42 8.56 16.66
CA THR A 117 8.08 9.46 15.70
C THR A 117 7.66 9.17 14.27
N ASP A 118 7.12 7.98 13.99
CA ASP A 118 6.68 7.57 12.68
C ASP A 118 5.37 6.78 12.72
N PHE A 119 4.78 6.53 11.56
CA PHE A 119 3.52 5.81 11.42
C PHE A 119 3.44 5.06 10.08
N ARG A 120 2.50 4.13 10.01
CA ARG A 120 2.04 3.52 8.78
C ARG A 120 0.52 3.46 8.77
N LEU A 121 -0.08 4.06 7.74
CA LEU A 121 -1.52 4.05 7.49
C LEU A 121 -1.88 2.73 6.79
N VAL A 122 -2.59 1.84 7.48
CA VAL A 122 -3.06 0.58 6.92
C VAL A 122 -4.50 0.77 6.43
N VAL A 123 -4.78 0.34 5.20
CA VAL A 123 -6.07 0.54 4.52
C VAL A 123 -6.59 -0.74 3.86
N GLN A 124 -7.91 -0.88 3.83
CA GLN A 124 -8.64 -1.88 3.05
C GLN A 124 -10.03 -1.34 2.66
N SER A 125 -10.56 -1.76 1.51
CA SER A 125 -11.97 -1.59 1.12
C SER A 125 -12.56 -2.97 0.79
N PRO A 126 -13.86 -3.22 1.01
CA PRO A 126 -14.55 -4.37 0.46
C PRO A 126 -14.43 -4.47 -1.08
N ASP A 127 -14.28 -3.33 -1.76
CA ASP A 127 -14.18 -3.22 -3.21
C ASP A 127 -12.74 -3.39 -3.74
N ASN A 128 -11.82 -3.93 -2.94
CA ASN A 128 -10.43 -4.15 -3.37
C ASN A 128 -10.34 -5.34 -4.34
N THR A 129 -10.28 -5.05 -5.64
CA THR A 129 -10.35 -6.05 -6.72
C THR A 129 -9.00 -6.56 -7.24
N GLY A 130 -7.87 -5.93 -6.88
CA GLY A 130 -6.54 -6.38 -7.29
C GLY A 130 -5.80 -7.15 -6.20
N GLN A 131 -5.19 -8.28 -6.57
CA GLN A 131 -4.46 -9.15 -5.65
C GLN A 131 -3.07 -8.56 -5.33
N LEU A 132 -2.66 -8.57 -4.07
CA LEU A 132 -1.26 -8.25 -3.73
C LEU A 132 -0.32 -9.28 -4.38
N PRO A 133 0.78 -8.85 -5.03
CA PRO A 133 1.77 -9.73 -5.63
C PRO A 133 2.64 -10.46 -4.59
#